data_AF-A0A971EQ86-F1
#
_entry.id   AF-A0A971EQ86-F1
#
_cell.length_a   1.000
_cell.length_b   1.000
_cell.length_c   1.000
_cell.angle_alpha   90.00
_cell.angle_beta   90.00
_cell.angle_gamma   90.00
#
_symmetry.space_group_name_H-M   'P 1'
#
loop_
_entity.id
_entity.type
_entity.pdbx_description
1 polymer ?
#
loop_
_entity_poly.entity_id
_entity_poly.type
_entity_poly.pdbx_seq_one_letter_code
_entity_poly.pdbx_strand_id
1 'polypeptide(L)'
;MFFRKIKSSPPEGMAFITTASDVIEAEVIESRLKASGIPVLKKHRGPGGYIAVVLGNSTYGIDMFVPEDRADEAKSILESADGISDEDILSDPSFNDESVRAANEEYLKKLDRRNIWMAVFFIAAIAVLIYFISVNM
;
A
#
# COMPACT_ATOMS: atom_id res chain seq x y z
N MET A 1 -1.91 -15.84 0.09
CA MET A 1 -3.11 -15.64 0.93
C MET A 1 -3.70 -14.30 0.55
N PHE A 2 -4.73 -14.28 -0.30
CA PHE A 2 -5.36 -13.06 -0.79
C PHE A 2 -6.22 -12.46 0.33
N PHE A 3 -5.74 -11.39 0.98
CA PHE A 3 -6.60 -10.56 1.81
C PHE A 3 -7.67 -9.96 0.89
N ARG A 4 -8.89 -10.50 0.95
CA ARG A 4 -10.06 -9.93 0.28
C ARG A 4 -10.16 -8.48 0.80
N LYS A 5 -9.96 -7.50 -0.08
CA LYS A 5 -10.11 -6.06 0.20
C LYS A 5 -11.55 -5.81 0.65
N ILE A 6 -11.84 -5.98 1.94
CA ILE A 6 -13.13 -5.58 2.52
C ILE A 6 -13.11 -4.07 2.52
N LYS A 7 -13.73 -3.48 1.49
CA LYS A 7 -13.99 -2.06 1.41
C LYS A 7 -14.81 -1.68 2.64
N SER A 8 -14.29 -0.75 3.44
CA SER A 8 -15.02 -0.32 4.63
C SER A 8 -16.29 0.44 4.22
N SER A 9 -17.39 0.18 4.93
CA SER A 9 -18.64 0.92 4.68
C SER A 9 -18.38 2.42 4.93
N PRO A 10 -18.87 3.30 4.04
CA PRO A 10 -18.86 4.73 4.30
C PRO A 10 -19.59 5.04 5.61
N PRO A 11 -19.06 5.95 6.44
CA PRO A 11 -19.83 6.56 7.52
C PRO A 11 -21.06 7.29 6.98
N GLU A 12 -22.02 7.58 7.85
CA GLU A 12 -23.22 8.33 7.48
C GLU A 12 -22.86 9.72 6.92
N GLY A 13 -23.48 10.10 5.81
CA GLY A 13 -23.23 11.38 5.11
C GLY A 13 -21.91 11.46 4.36
N MET A 14 -21.19 10.34 4.21
CA MET A 14 -19.91 10.26 3.52
C MET A 14 -19.98 9.30 2.33
N ALA A 15 -19.39 9.70 1.21
CA ALA A 15 -19.21 8.86 0.04
C ALA A 15 -17.78 8.32 -0.02
N PHE A 16 -17.63 7.05 -0.41
CA PHE A 16 -16.32 6.49 -0.75
C PHE A 16 -15.84 7.03 -2.09
N ILE A 17 -14.58 7.46 -2.15
CA ILE A 17 -13.95 7.93 -3.38
C ILE A 17 -12.94 6.91 -3.92
N THR A 18 -11.92 6.58 -3.14
CA THR A 18 -10.88 5.64 -3.57
C THR A 18 -10.20 4.96 -2.38
N THR A 19 -9.33 3.99 -2.66
CA THR A 19 -8.44 3.36 -1.68
C THR A 19 -7.00 3.64 -2.08
N ALA A 20 -6.29 4.44 -1.30
CA ALA A 20 -4.85 4.61 -1.43
C ALA A 20 -4.12 3.33 -0.99
N SER A 21 -3.01 3.01 -1.62
CA SER A 21 -2.16 1.85 -1.32
C SER A 21 -1.41 2.01 -0.01
N ASP A 22 -0.95 3.23 0.28
CA ASP A 22 -0.15 3.55 1.46
C ASP A 22 -0.42 4.94 2.05
N VAL A 23 0.34 5.32 3.08
CA VAL A 23 0.17 6.60 3.77
C VAL A 23 0.50 7.79 2.88
N ILE A 24 1.51 7.66 2.02
CA ILE A 24 1.99 8.75 1.16
C ILE A 24 0.96 9.05 0.08
N GLU A 25 0.47 8.02 -0.61
CA GLU A 25 -0.58 8.19 -1.63
C GLU A 25 -1.85 8.80 -1.02
N ALA A 26 -2.24 8.38 0.19
CA ALA A 26 -3.39 8.94 0.88
C ALA A 26 -3.22 10.43 1.23
N GLU A 27 -2.00 10.85 1.62
CA GLU A 27 -1.68 12.25 1.89
C GLU A 27 -1.69 13.11 0.63
N VAL A 28 -1.17 12.60 -0.49
CA VAL A 28 -1.21 13.30 -1.78
C VAL A 28 -2.65 13.55 -2.20
N ILE A 29 -3.49 12.51 -2.14
CA ILE A 29 -4.90 12.63 -2.52
C ILE A 29 -5.64 13.57 -1.56
N GLU A 30 -5.44 13.45 -0.25
CA GLU A 30 -6.01 14.37 0.75
C GLU A 30 -5.60 15.81 0.49
N SER A 31 -4.32 16.07 0.19
CA SER A 31 -3.81 17.42 -0.09
C SER A 31 -4.46 18.04 -1.31
N ARG A 32 -4.67 17.26 -2.38
CA ARG A 32 -5.33 17.75 -3.61
C ARG A 32 -6.78 18.12 -3.35
N LEU A 33 -7.53 17.26 -2.66
CA LEU A 33 -8.92 17.53 -2.33
C LEU A 33 -9.07 18.70 -1.34
N LYS A 34 -8.16 18.81 -0.36
CA LYS A 34 -8.12 19.95 0.57
C LYS A 34 -7.82 21.28 -0.14
N ALA A 35 -6.98 21.29 -1.17
CA ALA A 35 -6.71 22.51 -1.94
C ALA A 35 -7.98 23.06 -2.62
N SER A 36 -8.93 22.17 -2.96
CA SER A 36 -10.26 22.52 -3.47
C SER A 36 -11.31 22.70 -2.36
N GLY A 37 -10.90 22.69 -1.09
CA GLY A 37 -11.80 22.86 0.05
C GLY A 37 -12.70 21.65 0.35
N ILE A 38 -12.36 20.46 -0.14
CA ILE A 38 -13.08 19.22 0.12
C ILE A 38 -12.40 18.48 1.29
N PRO A 39 -13.08 18.28 2.44
CA PRO A 39 -12.53 17.52 3.54
C PRO A 39 -12.50 16.02 3.22
N VAL A 40 -11.45 15.33 3.69
CA VAL A 40 -11.25 13.90 3.46
C VAL A 40 -11.15 13.17 4.79
N LEU A 41 -11.88 12.08 4.92
CA LEU A 41 -11.76 11.13 6.03
C LEU A 41 -10.97 9.91 5.57
N LYS A 42 -9.86 9.62 6.27
CA LYS A 42 -9.00 8.46 6.04
C LYS A 42 -9.35 7.33 7.01
N LYS A 43 -9.52 6.11 6.50
CA LYS A 43 -9.77 4.90 7.31
C LYS A 43 -8.80 3.78 6.93
N HIS A 44 -7.86 3.51 7.82
CA HIS A 44 -6.92 2.40 7.65
C HIS A 44 -7.64 1.05 7.72
N ARG A 45 -7.27 0.14 6.83
CA ARG A 45 -7.82 -1.22 6.82
C ARG A 45 -7.06 -2.16 7.74
N GLY A 46 -7.80 -3.05 8.41
CA GLY A 46 -7.23 -4.09 9.28
C GLY A 46 -6.25 -3.51 10.33
N PRO A 47 -5.07 -4.12 10.55
CA PRO A 47 -4.06 -3.60 11.46
C PRO A 47 -3.28 -2.40 10.89
N GLY A 48 -3.64 -1.91 9.69
CA GLY A 48 -2.85 -0.94 8.95
C GLY A 48 -2.59 0.36 9.70
N GLY A 49 -3.54 0.84 10.52
CA GLY A 49 -3.35 2.05 11.31
C GLY A 49 -2.27 1.87 12.40
N TYR A 50 -2.28 0.74 13.10
CA TYR A 50 -1.25 0.43 14.09
C TYR A 50 0.13 0.29 13.44
N ILE A 51 0.20 -0.44 12.32
CA ILE A 51 1.44 -0.63 11.56
C ILE A 51 1.99 0.71 11.05
N ALA A 52 1.13 1.58 10.55
CA ALA A 52 1.53 2.91 10.09
C ALA A 52 2.12 3.75 11.22
N VAL A 53 1.57 3.70 12.43
CA VAL A 53 2.11 4.42 13.59
C VAL A 53 3.48 3.89 14.01
N VAL A 54 3.65 2.56 14.04
CA VAL A 54 4.89 1.93 14.53
C VAL A 54 6.01 1.98 13.50
N LEU A 55 5.69 1.72 12.23
CA LEU A 55 6.68 1.61 11.14
C LEU A 55 6.76 2.86 10.26
N GLY A 56 5.90 3.85 10.47
CA GLY A 56 5.80 5.05 9.65
C GLY A 56 5.06 4.85 8.32
N ASN A 57 4.70 3.62 7.94
CA ASN A 57 3.92 3.34 6.73
C ASN A 57 3.11 2.03 6.85
N SER A 58 2.11 1.85 5.99
CA SER A 58 1.33 0.62 5.88
C SER A 58 0.82 0.40 4.46
N THR A 59 0.94 -0.84 3.96
CA THR A 59 0.47 -1.27 2.63
C THR A 59 -0.89 -1.97 2.65
N TYR A 60 -1.59 -1.95 3.79
CA TYR A 60 -2.92 -2.57 3.93
C TYR A 60 -4.04 -1.80 3.20
N GLY A 61 -3.73 -0.60 2.72
CA GLY A 61 -4.64 0.31 2.06
C GLY A 61 -5.43 1.19 3.02
N ILE A 62 -5.76 2.38 2.55
CA ILE A 62 -6.45 3.42 3.29
C ILE A 62 -7.68 3.84 2.47
N ASP A 63 -8.86 3.55 3.01
CA ASP A 63 -10.11 3.99 2.38
C ASP A 63 -10.30 5.49 2.62
N MET A 64 -10.65 6.19 1.55
CA MET A 64 -10.86 7.63 1.59
C MET A 64 -12.29 7.99 1.26
N PHE A 65 -12.83 8.85 2.11
CA PHE A 65 -14.21 9.30 2.06
C PHE A 65 -14.29 10.82 2.05
N VAL A 66 -15.34 11.34 1.43
CA VAL A 66 -15.66 12.78 1.38
C VAL A 66 -17.16 12.96 1.65
N PRO A 67 -17.63 14.17 2.00
CA PRO A 67 -19.06 14.45 2.07
C PRO A 67 -19.82 14.05 0.80
N GLU A 68 -20.98 13.41 0.94
CA GLU A 68 -21.77 12.91 -0.20
C GLU A 68 -22.10 13.99 -1.23
N ASP A 69 -22.37 15.21 -0.77
CA ASP A 69 -22.68 16.38 -1.61
C ASP A 69 -21.51 16.84 -2.49
N ARG A 70 -20.29 16.40 -2.18
CA ARG A 70 -19.06 16.75 -2.93
C ARG A 70 -18.39 15.56 -3.59
N ALA A 71 -19.04 14.40 -3.61
CA ALA A 71 -18.44 13.17 -4.11
C ALA A 71 -18.06 13.24 -5.60
N ASP A 72 -18.92 13.86 -6.41
CA ASP A 72 -18.70 13.98 -7.86
C ASP A 72 -17.60 14.99 -8.18
N GLU A 73 -17.56 16.12 -7.46
CA GLU A 73 -16.48 17.10 -7.56
C GLU A 73 -15.13 16.47 -7.19
N ALA A 74 -15.08 15.72 -6.09
CA ALA A 74 -13.88 15.03 -5.65
C ALA A 74 -13.36 14.04 -6.70
N LYS A 75 -14.23 13.25 -7.33
CA LYS A 75 -13.82 12.33 -8.41
C LYS A 75 -13.24 13.07 -9.60
N SER A 76 -13.87 14.15 -10.03
CA SER A 76 -13.39 14.95 -11.17
C SER A 76 -11.99 15.54 -10.91
N ILE A 77 -11.73 16.00 -9.69
CA ILE A 77 -10.40 16.51 -9.29
C ILE A 77 -9.32 15.41 -9.33
N LEU A 78 -9.67 14.17 -8.98
CA LEU A 78 -8.72 13.06 -9.03
C LEU A 78 -8.47 12.59 -10.46
N GLU A 79 -9.50 12.46 -11.29
CA GLU A 79 -9.37 12.02 -12.69
C GLU A 79 -8.57 13.00 -13.55
N SER A 80 -8.69 14.31 -13.30
CA SER A 80 -7.88 15.34 -13.99
C SER A 80 -6.38 15.28 -13.67
N ALA A 81 -5.96 14.45 -12.71
CA ALA A 81 -4.55 14.25 -12.34
C ALA A 81 -3.83 13.25 -13.26
N ASP A 82 -4.56 12.33 -13.88
CA ASP A 82 -4.01 11.18 -14.61
C ASP A 82 -3.52 11.56 -16.02
N GLY A 83 -3.10 12.81 -16.22
CA GLY A 83 -2.65 13.33 -17.51
C GLY A 83 -1.34 12.77 -18.03
N ILE A 84 -0.70 11.85 -17.29
CA ILE A 84 0.56 11.19 -17.68
C ILE A 84 0.36 9.70 -17.48
N SER A 85 0.51 8.93 -18.55
CA SER A 85 0.38 7.47 -18.48
C SER A 85 1.61 6.85 -17.81
N ASP A 86 1.43 5.69 -17.17
CA ASP A 86 2.54 4.92 -16.61
C ASP A 86 3.56 4.58 -17.70
N GLU A 87 3.08 4.31 -18.93
CA GLU A 87 3.92 4.06 -20.08
C GLU A 87 4.82 5.26 -20.43
N ASP A 88 4.28 6.49 -20.36
CA ASP A 88 5.06 7.71 -20.60
C ASP A 88 6.13 7.90 -19.52
N ILE A 89 5.78 7.68 -18.24
CA ILE A 89 6.72 7.77 -17.12
C ILE A 89 7.86 6.75 -17.28
N LEU A 90 7.51 5.49 -17.56
CA LEU A 90 8.48 4.41 -17.69
C LEU A 90 9.32 4.49 -18.97
N SER A 91 8.87 5.26 -19.97
CA SER A 91 9.62 5.52 -21.20
C SER A 91 10.70 6.58 -21.04
N ASP A 92 10.70 7.35 -19.94
CA ASP A 92 11.72 8.36 -19.70
C ASP A 92 13.11 7.69 -19.53
N PRO A 93 14.12 8.11 -20.32
CA PRO A 93 15.46 7.52 -20.28
C PRO A 93 16.11 7.49 -18.88
N SER A 94 15.72 8.39 -17.98
CA SER A 94 16.20 8.42 -16.60
C SER A 94 15.80 7.19 -15.77
N PHE A 95 14.71 6.49 -16.11
CA PHE A 95 14.32 5.24 -15.46
C PHE A 95 15.02 4.00 -16.05
N ASN A 96 15.69 4.13 -17.20
CA ASN A 96 16.45 3.04 -17.83
C ASN A 96 17.97 3.19 -17.65
N ASP A 97 18.39 3.60 -16.46
CA ASP A 97 19.81 3.65 -16.10
C ASP A 97 20.38 2.23 -15.96
N GLU A 98 21.19 1.84 -16.94
CA GLU A 98 21.84 0.53 -17.01
C GLU A 98 22.75 0.26 -15.78
N SER A 99 23.35 1.31 -15.21
CA SER A 99 24.21 1.19 -14.03
C SER A 99 23.41 0.85 -12.77
N VAL A 100 22.23 1.47 -12.60
CA VAL A 100 21.30 1.20 -11.49
C VAL A 100 20.74 -0.22 -11.62
N ARG A 101 20.36 -0.65 -12.82
CA ARG A 101 19.88 -2.01 -13.07
C ARG A 101 20.94 -3.05 -12.78
N ALA A 102 22.16 -2.86 -13.27
CA ALA A 102 23.29 -3.76 -13.03
C ALA A 102 23.61 -3.90 -11.52
N ALA A 103 23.61 -2.78 -10.80
CA ALA A 103 23.80 -2.79 -9.34
C ALA A 103 22.68 -3.57 -8.65
N ASN A 104 21.41 -3.33 -9.02
CA ASN A 104 20.27 -4.01 -8.40
C ASN A 104 20.28 -5.52 -8.68
N GLU A 105 20.62 -5.95 -9.90
CA GLU A 105 20.80 -7.37 -10.23
C GLU A 105 21.92 -8.03 -9.41
N GLU A 106 23.04 -7.33 -9.18
CA GLU A 106 24.12 -7.79 -8.32
C GLU A 106 23.65 -7.95 -6.87
N TYR A 107 22.91 -6.98 -6.34
CA TYR A 107 22.30 -7.05 -5.00
C TYR A 107 21.35 -8.25 -4.86
N LEU A 108 20.48 -8.49 -5.86
CA LEU A 108 19.52 -9.60 -5.85
C LEU A 108 20.23 -10.97 -5.87
N LYS A 109 21.29 -11.13 -6.68
CA LYS A 109 22.10 -12.37 -6.69
C LYS A 109 22.74 -12.66 -5.33
N LYS A 110 23.13 -11.62 -4.58
CA LYS A 110 23.69 -11.76 -3.23
C LYS A 110 22.65 -12.17 -2.18
N LEU A 111 21.39 -11.77 -2.37
CA LEU A 111 20.29 -12.08 -1.45
C LEU A 111 19.84 -13.54 -1.56
N ASP A 112 19.91 -14.14 -2.75
CA ASP A 112 19.33 -15.46 -3.02
C ASP A 112 19.89 -16.57 -2.12
N ARG A 113 21.22 -16.68 -1.98
CA ARG A 113 21.83 -17.83 -1.30
C ARG A 113 21.63 -17.83 0.22
N ARG A 114 21.64 -16.65 0.85
CA ARG A 114 21.51 -16.51 2.31
C ARG A 114 20.05 -16.51 2.75
N ASN A 115 19.15 -16.01 1.91
CA ASN A 115 17.73 -15.97 2.22
C ASN A 115 17.08 -17.34 2.09
N ILE A 116 17.53 -18.20 1.17
CA ILE A 116 17.08 -19.62 1.10
C ILE A 116 17.38 -20.34 2.42
N TRP A 117 18.60 -20.19 2.96
CA TRP A 117 18.98 -20.79 4.24
C TRP A 117 18.15 -20.27 5.41
N MET A 118 17.90 -18.95 5.46
CA MET A 118 17.04 -18.35 6.48
C MET A 118 15.60 -18.86 6.37
N ALA A 119 15.05 -18.99 5.16
CA ALA A 119 13.71 -19.51 4.93
C ALA A 119 13.57 -20.97 5.40
N VAL A 120 14.54 -21.84 5.10
CA VAL A 120 14.56 -23.23 5.58
C VAL A 120 14.61 -23.29 7.11
N PHE A 121 15.44 -22.44 7.73
CA PHE A 121 15.52 -22.34 9.19
C PHE A 121 14.18 -21.93 9.81
N PHE A 122 13.53 -20.89 9.27
CA PHE A 122 12.22 -20.45 9.74
C PHE A 122 11.14 -21.51 9.57
N ILE A 123 11.11 -22.23 8.44
CA ILE A 123 10.18 -23.35 8.20
C ILE A 123 10.40 -24.47 9.22
N ALA A 124 11.66 -24.85 9.50
CA ALA A 124 11.98 -25.86 10.49
C ALA A 124 11.58 -25.43 11.91
N ALA A 125 11.84 -24.18 12.28
CA ALA A 125 11.45 -23.62 13.58
C ALA A 125 9.92 -23.64 13.77
N ILE A 126 9.16 -23.27 12.74
CA ILE A 126 7.69 -23.31 12.76
C ILE A 126 7.19 -24.76 12.92
N ALA A 127 7.78 -25.73 12.23
CA ALA A 127 7.41 -27.14 12.34
C ALA A 127 7.63 -27.69 13.76
N VAL A 128 8.76 -27.34 14.40
CA VAL A 128 9.04 -27.71 15.80
C VAL A 128 8.02 -27.09 16.75
N LEU A 129 7.64 -25.83 16.52
CA LEU A 129 6.66 -25.12 17.34
C LEU A 129 5.27 -25.77 17.23
N ILE A 130 4.86 -26.18 16.02
CA ILE A 130 3.61 -26.93 15.79
C ILE A 130 3.65 -28.30 16.48
N TYR A 131 4.75 -29.03 16.37
CA TYR A 131 4.91 -30.32 17.05
C TYR A 131 4.78 -30.18 18.57
N PHE A 132 5.46 -29.18 19.16
CA PHE A 132 5.41 -28.93 20.59
C PHE A 132 3.99 -28.59 21.07
N ILE A 133 3.26 -27.76 20.31
CA ILE A 133 1.84 -27.46 20.60
C ILE A 133 1.00 -28.73 20.51
N SER A 134 1.19 -29.56 19.48
CA SER A 134 0.42 -30.79 19.29
C SER A 134 0.68 -31.85 20.37
N VAL A 135 1.86 -31.87 20.97
CA VAL A 135 2.24 -32.84 22.01
C VAL A 135 1.80 -32.38 23.40
N ASN A 136 1.79 -31.07 23.64
CA ASN A 136 1.39 -30.48 24.92
C ASN A 136 -0.11 -30.12 25.01
N MET A 137 -0.91 -30.48 24.00
CA MET A 137 -2.36 -30.28 23.95
C MET A 137 -3.12 -31.58 24.24
#